data_AF-A0A7Y6JXA9-F1
#
_entry.id   AF-A0A7Y6JXA9-F1
#
_cell.length_a   1.000
_cell.length_b   1.000
_cell.length_c   1.000
_cell.angle_alpha   90.00
_cell.angle_beta   90.00
_cell.angle_gamma   90.00
#
_symmetry.space_group_name_H-M   'P 1'
#
loop_
_entity.id
_entity.type
_entity.pdbx_description
1 polymer ?
#
loop_
_entity_poly.entity_id
_entity_poly.type
_entity_poly.pdbx_seq_one_letter_code
_entity_poly.pdbx_strand_id
1 'polypeptide(L)'
;MKHGRSIGLAAVVLAMMFAVLLVATHTDTGNASECIKSTSKNGRYIAERCLLQWRGGNDPDYRGQVYDAVSGKLLVRRTFSTPVPELIWLDDEGVSFSRGDDDASFVKLPPSFYDRMIARFSSRE
;
A
#
# COMPACT_ATOMS: atom_id res chain seq x y z
N MET A 1 12.95 9.94 -51.33
CA MET A 1 12.91 8.90 -50.26
C MET A 1 13.47 9.48 -48.95
N LYS A 2 12.63 10.10 -48.10
CA LYS A 2 13.01 10.63 -46.78
C LYS A 2 11.89 10.40 -45.74
N HIS A 3 11.26 9.22 -45.74
CA HIS A 3 10.18 8.89 -44.80
C HIS A 3 10.53 7.75 -43.84
N GLY A 4 11.56 6.94 -44.13
CA GLY A 4 11.94 5.81 -43.27
C GLY A 4 12.68 6.17 -41.96
N ARG A 5 13.37 7.31 -41.91
CA ARG A 5 14.17 7.70 -40.72
C ARG A 5 13.36 8.39 -39.62
N SER A 6 12.26 9.04 -39.97
CA SER A 6 11.43 9.79 -39.01
C SER A 6 10.48 8.89 -38.23
N ILE A 7 10.03 7.78 -38.83
CA ILE A 7 9.10 6.83 -38.20
C ILE A 7 9.81 6.05 -37.09
N GLY A 8 11.07 5.65 -37.29
CA GLY A 8 11.86 4.98 -36.26
C GLY A 8 12.12 5.88 -35.04
N LEU A 9 12.44 7.16 -35.26
CA LEU A 9 12.62 8.14 -34.19
C LEU A 9 11.32 8.39 -33.42
N ALA A 10 10.19 8.54 -34.12
CA ALA A 10 8.89 8.73 -33.47
C ALA A 10 8.51 7.52 -32.61
N ALA A 11 8.71 6.29 -33.11
CA ALA A 11 8.42 5.07 -32.35
C ALA A 11 9.32 4.92 -31.11
N VAL A 12 10.61 5.25 -31.22
CA VAL A 12 11.55 5.23 -30.07
C VAL A 12 11.16 6.28 -29.03
N VAL A 13 10.80 7.48 -29.46
CA VAL A 13 10.36 8.56 -28.57
C VAL A 13 9.05 8.19 -27.86
N LEU A 14 8.11 7.55 -28.58
CA LEU A 14 6.86 7.04 -27.99
C LEU A 14 7.12 5.92 -26.98
N ALA A 15 8.00 4.97 -27.32
CA ALA A 15 8.36 3.86 -26.43
C ALA A 15 9.09 4.36 -25.18
N MET A 16 9.98 5.34 -25.31
CA MET A 16 10.64 5.98 -24.17
C MET A 16 9.64 6.76 -23.31
N MET A 17 8.73 7.54 -23.90
CA MET A 17 7.67 8.20 -23.14
C MET A 17 6.78 7.20 -22.41
N PHE A 18 6.42 6.10 -23.06
CA PHE A 18 5.60 5.05 -22.44
C PHE A 18 6.36 4.34 -21.32
N ALA A 19 7.65 4.07 -21.49
CA ALA A 19 8.50 3.51 -20.43
C ALA A 19 8.65 4.49 -19.25
N VAL A 20 8.83 5.78 -19.51
CA VAL A 20 8.88 6.83 -18.48
C VAL A 20 7.54 6.94 -17.77
N LEU A 21 6.41 6.87 -18.49
CA LEU A 21 5.07 6.83 -17.90
C LEU A 21 4.87 5.60 -17.03
N LEU A 22 5.27 4.41 -17.50
CA LEU A 22 5.19 3.18 -16.71
C LEU A 22 6.03 3.29 -15.44
N VAL A 23 7.28 3.74 -15.54
CA VAL A 23 8.15 3.96 -14.37
C VAL A 23 7.53 4.99 -13.43
N ALA A 24 7.06 6.14 -13.95
CA ALA A 24 6.42 7.19 -13.16
C ALA A 24 5.20 6.67 -12.39
N THR A 25 4.31 5.91 -13.06
CA THR A 25 3.12 5.31 -12.43
C THR A 25 3.44 4.18 -11.45
N HIS A 26 4.61 3.54 -11.56
CA HIS A 26 5.09 2.58 -10.57
C HIS A 26 5.85 3.26 -9.41
N THR A 27 6.41 4.46 -9.62
CA THR A 27 7.10 5.25 -8.59
C THR A 27 6.19 6.19 -7.82
N ASP A 28 4.92 6.35 -8.21
CA ASP A 28 3.90 7.13 -7.49
C ASP A 28 3.34 6.35 -6.28
N THR A 29 4.25 5.84 -5.46
CA THR A 29 3.96 5.40 -4.09
C THR A 29 5.03 6.01 -3.22
N GLY A 30 4.84 7.28 -2.82
CA GLY A 30 5.80 8.01 -2.00
C GLY A 30 6.47 7.13 -0.94
N ASN A 31 7.76 6.82 -1.17
CA ASN A 31 8.70 6.16 -0.27
C ASN A 31 8.23 4.90 0.48
N ALA A 32 7.27 4.14 -0.04
CA ALA A 32 6.85 2.90 0.63
C ALA A 32 7.90 1.79 0.44
N SER A 33 8.60 1.40 1.50
CA SER A 33 9.60 0.32 1.52
C SER A 33 9.26 -0.73 2.59
N GLU A 34 9.99 -1.85 2.61
CA GLU A 34 9.88 -2.87 3.67
C GLU A 34 8.45 -3.37 3.93
N CYS A 35 7.71 -3.65 2.85
CA CYS A 35 6.34 -4.14 2.94
C CYS A 35 6.30 -5.61 3.41
N ILE A 36 5.59 -5.87 4.51
CA ILE A 36 5.31 -7.22 5.03
C ILE A 36 3.83 -7.52 4.84
N LYS A 37 3.53 -8.70 4.29
CA LYS A 37 2.16 -9.20 4.10
C LYS A 37 1.91 -10.42 4.96
N SER A 38 0.67 -10.55 5.42
CA SER A 38 0.18 -11.75 6.09
C SER A 38 -1.30 -11.96 5.78
N THR A 39 -1.74 -13.20 5.79
CA THR A 39 -3.13 -13.59 5.55
C THR A 39 -3.77 -13.98 6.88
N SER A 40 -5.02 -13.58 7.12
CA SER A 40 -5.76 -13.97 8.31
C SER A 40 -5.94 -15.49 8.38
N LYS A 41 -6.09 -16.04 9.58
CA LYS A 41 -6.27 -17.49 9.80
C LYS A 41 -7.47 -18.06 9.04
N ASN A 42 -8.55 -17.28 8.93
CA ASN A 42 -9.75 -17.64 8.18
C ASN A 42 -9.65 -17.42 6.65
N GLY A 43 -8.52 -16.90 6.16
CA GLY A 43 -8.28 -16.65 4.73
C GLY A 43 -9.11 -15.53 4.10
N ARG A 44 -9.91 -14.78 4.87
CA ARG A 44 -10.80 -13.72 4.34
C ARG A 44 -10.08 -12.39 4.11
N TYR A 45 -8.98 -12.14 4.83
CA TYR A 45 -8.29 -10.86 4.81
C TYR A 45 -6.80 -11.03 4.56
N ILE A 46 -6.24 -10.07 3.84
CA ILE A 46 -4.79 -9.89 3.72
C ILE A 46 -4.44 -8.57 4.38
N ALA A 47 -3.47 -8.57 5.28
CA ALA A 47 -2.92 -7.38 5.87
C ALA A 47 -1.54 -7.11 5.28
N GLU A 48 -1.24 -5.84 5.02
CA GLU A 48 0.06 -5.37 4.56
C GLU A 48 0.49 -4.20 5.44
N ARG A 49 1.76 -4.18 5.84
CA ARG A 49 2.38 -2.97 6.41
C ARG A 49 3.62 -2.61 5.62
N CYS A 50 3.73 -1.35 5.23
CA CYS A 50 4.92 -0.79 4.59
C CYS A 50 5.50 0.34 5.45
N LEU A 51 6.83 0.47 5.49
CA LEU A 51 7.53 1.65 5.96
C LEU A 51 7.32 2.79 4.96
N LEU A 52 6.92 3.97 5.39
CA LEU A 52 6.78 5.16 4.54
C LEU A 52 7.97 6.10 4.67
N GLN A 53 8.45 6.29 5.90
CA GLN A 53 9.56 7.19 6.16
C GLN A 53 10.31 6.78 7.42
N TRP A 54 11.62 6.63 7.27
CA TRP A 54 12.52 6.48 8.40
C TRP A 54 12.89 7.85 8.97
N ARG A 55 12.51 8.15 10.21
CA ARG A 55 12.85 9.42 10.91
C ARG A 55 13.96 9.29 11.95
N GLY A 56 14.60 8.13 12.06
CA GLY A 56 15.65 7.85 13.04
C GLY A 56 15.10 7.45 14.42
N GLY A 57 15.72 6.40 14.99
CA GLY A 57 15.65 6.02 16.40
C GLY A 57 14.33 5.42 16.89
N ASN A 58 13.26 6.22 16.95
CA ASN A 58 12.14 5.92 17.85
C ASN A 58 10.73 6.02 17.27
N ASP A 59 10.52 6.59 16.08
CA ASP A 59 9.15 6.68 15.54
C ASP A 59 9.06 6.79 14.01
N PRO A 60 9.47 5.74 13.27
CA PRO A 60 9.25 5.65 11.82
C PRO A 60 7.76 5.61 11.48
N ASP A 61 7.41 6.16 10.30
CA ASP A 61 6.04 6.15 9.80
C ASP A 61 5.77 4.90 8.97
N TYR A 62 4.60 4.33 9.16
CA TYR A 62 4.12 3.15 8.45
C TYR A 62 2.74 3.37 7.86
N ARG A 63 2.45 2.59 6.83
CA ARG A 63 1.11 2.42 6.27
C ARG A 63 0.64 1.00 6.52
N GLY A 64 -0.44 0.85 7.28
CA GLY A 64 -1.16 -0.40 7.48
C GLY A 64 -2.34 -0.48 6.52
N GLN A 65 -2.48 -1.58 5.81
CA GLN A 65 -3.54 -1.79 4.83
C GLN A 65 -4.18 -3.17 5.04
N VAL A 66 -5.51 -3.22 4.92
CA VAL A 66 -6.26 -4.48 4.97
C VAL A 66 -7.06 -4.62 3.68
N TYR A 67 -6.96 -5.78 3.08
CA TYR A 67 -7.60 -6.15 1.83
C TYR A 67 -8.56 -7.32 2.03
N ASP A 68 -9.62 -7.34 1.23
CA ASP A 68 -10.38 -8.56 1.00
C ASP A 68 -9.52 -9.55 0.23
N ALA A 69 -9.33 -10.76 0.75
CA ALA A 69 -8.39 -11.73 0.18
C ALA A 69 -8.84 -12.29 -1.16
N VAL A 70 -10.16 -12.33 -1.42
CA VAL A 70 -10.73 -12.90 -2.65
C VAL A 70 -10.70 -11.89 -3.79
N SER A 71 -11.16 -10.66 -3.53
CA SER A 71 -11.28 -9.60 -4.53
C SER A 71 -10.03 -8.71 -4.64
N GLY A 72 -9.10 -8.80 -3.68
CA GLY A 72 -7.93 -7.92 -3.61
C GLY A 72 -8.27 -6.47 -3.29
N LYS A 73 -9.52 -6.18 -2.91
CA LYS A 73 -10.00 -4.82 -2.70
C LYS A 73 -9.48 -4.26 -1.38
N LEU A 74 -8.95 -3.03 -1.41
CA LEU A 74 -8.60 -2.28 -0.21
C LEU A 74 -9.85 -2.00 0.64
N LEU A 75 -9.82 -2.44 1.89
CA LEU A 75 -10.89 -2.27 2.86
C LEU A 75 -10.58 -1.18 3.86
N VAL A 76 -9.32 -1.09 4.31
CA VAL A 76 -8.85 -0.11 5.31
C VAL A 76 -7.43 0.30 4.93
N ARG A 77 -7.12 1.59 5.11
CA ARG A 77 -5.76 2.15 5.08
C ARG A 77 -5.58 3.04 6.31
N ARG A 78 -4.49 2.84 7.04
CA ARG A 78 -4.07 3.65 8.18
C ARG A 78 -2.62 4.08 7.99
N THR A 79 -2.31 5.29 8.42
CA THR A 79 -0.94 5.75 8.60
C THR A 79 -0.72 5.94 10.09
N PHE A 80 0.37 5.42 10.62
CA PHE A 80 0.70 5.45 12.05
C PHE A 80 2.22 5.48 12.20
N SER A 81 2.70 5.85 13.39
CA SER A 81 4.13 5.85 13.70
C SER A 81 4.38 4.89 14.87
N THR A 82 5.45 4.10 14.80
CA THR A 82 5.81 3.23 15.94
C THR A 82 7.29 2.87 15.95
N PRO A 83 7.94 2.78 17.14
CA PRO A 83 9.26 2.19 17.27
C PRO A 83 9.27 0.68 17.06
N VAL A 84 8.14 -0.01 17.29
CA VAL A 84 8.08 -1.48 17.33
C VAL A 84 7.04 -1.98 16.33
N PRO A 85 7.37 -1.98 15.03
CA PRO A 85 6.45 -2.38 13.99
C PRO A 85 6.29 -3.92 14.01
N GLU A 86 5.11 -4.43 14.38
CA GLU A 86 4.72 -5.85 14.21
C GLU A 86 3.38 -6.04 13.51
N LEU A 87 3.20 -7.08 12.69
CA LEU A 87 1.90 -7.42 12.08
C LEU A 87 1.33 -8.62 12.81
N ILE A 88 0.31 -8.40 13.63
CA ILE A 88 -0.27 -9.40 14.52
C ILE A 88 -1.77 -9.53 14.24
N TRP A 89 -2.23 -10.75 13.95
CA TRP A 89 -3.66 -11.04 13.89
C TRP A 89 -4.20 -11.32 15.30
N LEU A 90 -5.26 -10.63 15.70
CA LEU A 90 -6.03 -10.90 16.91
C LEU A 90 -7.21 -11.79 16.52
N ASP A 91 -6.90 -13.05 16.20
CA ASP A 91 -7.82 -14.05 15.64
C ASP A 91 -8.67 -13.47 14.50
N ASP A 92 -9.99 -13.41 14.69
CA ASP A 92 -10.96 -12.88 13.74
C ASP A 92 -11.48 -11.49 14.13
N GLU A 93 -11.00 -10.92 15.26
CA GLU A 93 -11.46 -9.64 15.81
C GLU A 93 -10.74 -8.44 15.20
N GLY A 94 -9.49 -8.62 14.76
CA GLY A 94 -8.71 -7.52 14.24
C GLY A 94 -7.29 -7.86 13.81
N VAL A 95 -6.59 -6.84 13.34
CA VAL A 95 -5.15 -6.88 13.06
C VAL A 95 -4.49 -5.64 13.65
N SER A 96 -3.36 -5.83 14.35
CA SER A 96 -2.49 -4.76 14.79
C SER A 96 -1.26 -4.67 13.89
N PHE A 97 -0.83 -3.44 13.59
CA PHE A 97 0.37 -3.15 12.83
C PHE A 97 1.55 -2.64 13.69
N SER A 98 1.37 -2.60 15.02
CA SER A 98 2.43 -2.31 15.99
C SER A 98 2.33 -3.19 17.24
N ARG A 99 3.46 -3.37 17.95
CA ARG A 99 3.50 -4.00 19.27
C ARG A 99 3.31 -2.90 20.33
N GLY A 100 2.07 -2.46 20.47
CA GLY A 100 1.62 -1.42 21.38
C GLY A 100 0.16 -1.13 21.07
N ASP A 101 -0.67 -0.99 22.09
CA ASP A 101 -2.11 -0.78 21.93
C ASP A 101 -2.41 0.67 21.51
N ASP A 102 -1.81 1.09 20.40
CA ASP A 102 -2.15 2.35 19.74
C ASP A 102 -3.30 2.09 18.76
N ASP A 103 -4.45 2.71 19.06
CA ASP A 103 -5.66 2.68 18.24
C ASP A 103 -5.40 3.04 16.78
N ALA A 104 -4.39 3.88 16.49
CA ALA A 104 -4.05 4.25 15.12
C ALA A 104 -3.46 3.10 14.30
N SER A 105 -2.82 2.13 14.97
CA SER A 105 -2.19 0.96 14.37
C SER A 105 -3.08 -0.28 14.35
N PHE A 106 -4.23 -0.22 15.03
CA PHE A 106 -5.19 -1.33 15.10
C PHE A 106 -6.33 -1.18 14.09
N VAL A 107 -6.75 -2.31 13.52
CA VAL A 107 -7.91 -2.40 12.63
C VAL A 107 -8.85 -3.48 13.13
N LYS A 108 -10.04 -3.06 13.57
CA LYS A 108 -11.14 -3.96 13.92
C LYS A 108 -11.73 -4.65 12.69
N LEU A 109 -12.04 -5.93 12.83
CA LEU A 109 -12.67 -6.77 11.82
C LEU A 109 -14.07 -7.24 12.27
N PRO A 110 -15.05 -7.33 11.35
CA PRO A 110 -14.97 -6.84 9.97
C PRO A 110 -14.86 -5.30 9.93
N PRO A 111 -14.19 -4.72 8.92
CA PRO A 111 -14.05 -3.27 8.83
C PRO A 111 -15.39 -2.55 8.75
N SER A 112 -15.47 -1.37 9.36
CA SER A 112 -16.69 -0.59 9.34
C SER A 112 -17.07 -0.15 7.91
N PHE A 113 -18.32 0.24 7.70
CA PHE A 113 -18.72 0.82 6.41
C PHE A 113 -17.94 2.12 6.11
N TYR A 114 -17.68 2.91 7.15
CA TYR A 114 -16.91 4.14 7.05
C TYR A 114 -15.48 3.88 6.58
N ASP A 115 -14.77 2.91 7.19
CA ASP A 115 -13.40 2.57 6.77
C ASP A 115 -13.34 2.15 5.30
N ARG A 116 -14.29 1.30 4.88
CA ARG A 116 -14.41 0.85 3.49
C ARG A 116 -14.81 1.96 2.53
N MET A 117 -15.43 3.02 3.00
CA MET A 117 -15.76 4.19 2.20
C MET A 117 -14.52 5.06 2.02
N ILE A 118 -13.85 5.43 3.11
CA ILE A 118 -12.63 6.25 3.08
C ILE A 118 -11.53 5.57 2.28
N ALA A 119 -11.33 4.26 2.45
CA ALA A 119 -10.34 3.50 1.70
C ALA A 119 -10.53 3.63 0.17
N ARG A 120 -11.77 3.62 -0.31
CA ARG A 120 -12.07 3.80 -1.74
C ARG A 120 -11.72 5.20 -2.25
N PHE A 121 -11.89 6.22 -1.42
CA PHE A 121 -11.56 7.59 -1.80
C PHE A 121 -10.04 7.83 -1.74
N SER A 122 -9.34 7.30 -0.74
CA SER A 122 -7.89 7.41 -0.59
C SER A 122 -7.07 6.57 -1.58
N SER A 123 -7.72 5.68 -2.34
CA SER A 123 -7.07 4.86 -3.38
C SER A 123 -6.98 5.57 -4.74
N ARG A 124 -7.49 6.80 -4.84
CA ARG A 124 -7.47 7.62 -6.06
C ARG A 124 -6.42 8.74 -6.03
N GLU A 125 -5.63 8.81 -4.96
CA GLU A 125 -4.50 9.72 -4.80
C GLU A 125 -3.19 8.98 -5.07
#